data_AF-A0A831XEY2-F1
#
_entry.id   AF-A0A831XEY2-F1
#
_cell.length_a   1.000
_cell.length_b   1.000
_cell.length_c   1.000
_cell.angle_alpha   90.00
_cell.angle_beta   90.00
_cell.angle_gamma   90.00
#
_symmetry.space_group_name_H-M   'P 1'
#
loop_
_entity.id
_entity.type
_entity.pdbx_description
1 polymer ?
#
loop_
_entity_poly.entity_id
_entity_poly.type
_entity_poly.pdbx_seq_one_letter_code
_entity_poly.pdbx_strand_id
1 'polypeptide(L)' 'MPAGHRGGTPVRAAGVIARVSVDSSGFEGNDWSGYPSISAHGRFVAFQSDATNLVAGDTNGTTDIFVAVP' A
#
# COMPACT_ATOMS: atom_id res chain seq x y z
N MET A 1 -14.63 -37.50 32.51
CA MET A 1 -13.79 -36.50 33.22
C MET A 1 -13.25 -35.51 32.19
N PRO A 2 -13.07 -34.21 32.51
CA PRO A 2 -13.83 -33.08 31.92
C PRO A 2 -13.08 -32.21 30.87
N ALA A 3 -13.82 -31.18 30.41
CA ALA A 3 -13.59 -30.23 29.32
C ALA A 3 -12.38 -29.27 29.43
N GLY A 4 -12.03 -28.65 28.31
CA GLY A 4 -11.08 -27.53 28.27
C GLY A 4 -10.98 -26.85 26.90
N HIS A 5 -12.06 -26.21 26.44
CA HIS A 5 -12.01 -25.22 25.37
C HIS A 5 -11.17 -24.02 25.85
N ARG A 6 -9.87 -24.03 25.58
CA ARG A 6 -9.02 -22.85 25.81
C ARG A 6 -9.41 -21.80 24.78
N GLY A 7 -10.36 -20.96 25.17
CA GLY A 7 -10.62 -19.68 24.53
C GLY A 7 -9.37 -18.82 24.63
N GLY A 8 -8.49 -18.92 23.64
CA GLY A 8 -7.67 -17.79 23.26
C GLY A 8 -8.62 -16.81 22.60
N THR A 9 -8.89 -15.68 23.25
CA THR A 9 -9.49 -14.54 22.56
C THR A 9 -8.69 -14.32 21.28
N PRO A 10 -9.28 -14.41 20.06
CA PRO A 10 -8.54 -14.09 18.87
C PRO A 10 -8.15 -12.62 18.99
N VAL A 11 -6.87 -12.37 19.26
CA VAL A 11 -6.32 -11.03 19.09
C VAL A 11 -6.46 -10.76 17.60
N ARG A 12 -7.40 -9.89 17.24
CA ARG A 12 -7.43 -9.34 15.88
C ARG A 12 -6.05 -8.73 15.68
N ALA A 13 -5.23 -9.30 14.80
CA ALA A 13 -4.05 -8.60 14.34
C ALA A 13 -4.53 -7.21 13.90
N ALA A 14 -4.00 -6.16 14.52
CA ALA A 14 -4.27 -4.82 14.03
C ALA A 14 -3.85 -4.82 12.55
N GLY A 15 -4.76 -4.40 11.67
CA GLY A 15 -4.42 -4.29 10.26
C GLY A 15 -3.21 -3.37 10.14
N VAL A 16 -2.16 -3.83 9.46
CA VAL A 16 -1.04 -2.96 9.13
C VAL A 16 -1.56 -1.90 8.16
N ILE A 17 -1.40 -0.63 8.52
CA ILE A 17 -1.62 0.48 7.59
C ILE A 17 -0.27 0.77 6.94
N ALA A 18 -0.21 0.66 5.61
CA ALA A 18 0.98 0.94 4.82
C ALA A 18 0.69 2.02 3.78
N ARG A 19 1.67 2.89 3.51
CA ARG A 19 1.62 3.85 2.40
C ARG A 19 2.13 3.17 1.14
N VAL A 20 1.33 3.20 0.07
CA VAL A 20 1.66 2.56 -1.21
C VAL A 20 2.40 3.48 -2.19
N SER A 21 2.32 4.80 -2.00
CA SER A 21 3.05 5.80 -2.77
C SER A 21 4.48 5.96 -2.25
N VAL A 22 5.25 4.88 -2.36
CA VAL A 22 6.67 4.83 -2.02
C VAL A 22 7.49 4.30 -3.18
N ASP A 23 8.74 4.74 -3.28
CA ASP A 23 9.70 4.18 -4.23
C ASP A 23 10.16 2.77 -3.83
N SER A 24 11.02 2.16 -4.64
CA SER A 24 11.58 0.82 -4.37
C SER A 24 12.43 0.71 -3.08
N SER A 25 12.83 1.83 -2.49
CA SER A 25 13.59 1.92 -1.23
C SER A 25 12.71 2.31 -0.04
N GLY A 26 11.41 2.53 -0.26
CA GLY A 26 10.44 2.90 0.78
C GLY A 26 10.34 4.41 1.04
N PHE A 27 10.97 5.26 0.23
CA PHE A 27 10.83 6.71 0.35
C PHE A 27 9.48 7.17 -0.19
N GLU A 28 8.80 8.06 0.52
CA GLU A 28 7.50 8.58 0.10
C GLU A 28 7.60 9.42 -1.19
N GLY A 29 6.53 9.37 -1.99
CA GLY A 29 6.33 10.29 -3.10
C GLY A 29 6.40 11.75 -2.66
N ASN A 30 7.08 12.58 -3.44
CA ASN A 30 7.34 13.99 -3.13
C ASN A 30 6.25 14.95 -3.61
N ASP A 31 5.15 14.43 -4.17
CA ASP A 31 4.00 15.21 -4.63
C ASP A 31 2.70 14.41 -4.48
N TRP A 32 1.60 14.96 -4.99
CA TRP A 32 0.26 14.43 -4.85
C TRP A 32 0.11 13.01 -5.43
N SER A 33 -0.65 12.17 -4.71
CA SER A 33 -1.10 10.86 -5.18
C SER A 33 -2.59 10.66 -4.86
N GLY A 34 -3.35 10.08 -5.78
CA GLY A 34 -4.80 9.92 -5.62
C GLY A 34 -5.46 8.94 -6.57
N TYR A 35 -6.79 8.95 -6.56
CA TYR A 35 -7.67 8.05 -7.33
C TYR A 35 -7.28 6.55 -7.27
N PRO A 36 -7.16 5.95 -6.06
CA PRO A 36 -6.71 4.58 -5.95
C PRO A 36 -7.77 3.56 -6.40
N SER A 37 -7.30 2.42 -6.89
CA SER A 37 -8.10 1.22 -7.15
C SER A 37 -7.38 -0.01 -6.61
N ILE A 38 -8.10 -0.88 -5.90
CA ILE A 38 -7.54 -2.08 -5.27
C ILE A 38 -8.03 -3.35 -6.00
N SER A 39 -7.10 -4.26 -6.29
CA SER A 39 -7.45 -5.57 -6.85
C SER A 39 -8.41 -6.34 -5.92
N ALA A 40 -9.25 -7.21 -6.46
CA ALA A 40 -10.28 -7.95 -5.71
C ALA A 40 -9.73 -8.73 -4.48
N HIS A 41 -8.46 -9.11 -4.51
CA HIS A 41 -7.78 -9.84 -3.44
C HIS A 41 -6.79 -8.98 -2.64
N GLY A 42 -6.73 -7.67 -2.87
CA GLY A 42 -5.86 -6.75 -2.13
C GLY A 42 -4.36 -6.90 -2.42
N ARG A 43 -3.97 -7.62 -3.47
CA ARG A 43 -2.55 -7.85 -3.82
C ARG A 43 -1.88 -6.68 -4.53
N PHE A 44 -2.68 -5.83 -5.16
CA PHE A 44 -2.22 -4.68 -5.92
C PHE A 44 -3.11 -3.46 -5.65
N VAL A 45 -2.47 -2.30 -5.62
CA VAL A 45 -3.11 -0.98 -5.61
C VAL A 45 -2.60 -0.18 -6.81
N ALA A 46 -3.50 0.23 -7.70
CA ALA A 46 -3.19 1.18 -8.75
C ALA A 46 -3.55 2.60 -8.28
N PHE A 47 -2.73 3.60 -8.57
CA PHE A 47 -3.00 4.99 -8.20
C PHE A 47 -2.35 5.97 -9.18
N GLN A 48 -2.89 7.18 -9.21
CA GLN A 48 -2.36 8.32 -9.96
C GLN A 48 -1.36 9.09 -9.09
N SER A 49 -0.26 9.58 -9.66
CA SER A 49 0.73 10.38 -8.91
C SER A 49 1.43 11.43 -9.78
N ASP A 50 1.67 12.60 -9.19
CA ASP A 50 2.50 13.68 -9.75
C ASP A 50 3.95 13.66 -9.22
N ALA A 51 4.26 12.70 -8.32
CA ALA A 51 5.56 12.57 -7.68
C ALA A 51 6.66 12.14 -8.67
N THR A 52 7.76 12.88 -8.67
CA THR A 52 8.94 12.71 -9.56
C THR A 52 10.00 11.75 -8.99
N ASN A 53 9.78 11.23 -7.77
CA ASN A 53 10.74 10.41 -7.05
C ASN A 53 10.28 8.97 -6.80
N LEU A 54 9.14 8.54 -7.34
CA LEU A 54 8.67 7.16 -7.21
C LEU A 54 9.46 6.19 -8.11
N VAL A 55 9.95 6.69 -9.25
CA VAL A 55 10.83 5.99 -10.17
C VAL A 55 12.01 6.89 -10.51
N ALA A 56 13.22 6.33 -10.49
CA ALA A 56 14.41 7.08 -10.84
C ALA A 56 14.35 7.55 -12.30
N GLY A 57 14.55 8.86 -12.51
CA GLY A 57 14.50 9.47 -13.83
C GLY A 57 13.10 9.90 -14.28
N ASP A 58 12.10 9.83 -13.40
CA ASP A 58 10.77 10.39 -13.66
C ASP A 58 10.78 11.92 -13.49
N THR A 59 10.91 12.64 -14.61
CA THR A 59 11.06 14.11 -14.61
C THR A 59 10.24 14.79 -15.70
N ASN A 60 9.27 14.11 -16.29
CA ASN A 60 8.50 14.64 -17.43
C ASN A 60 7.46 15.70 -17.01
N GLY A 61 7.18 15.84 -15.70
CA GLY A 61 6.19 16.77 -15.16
C GLY A 61 4.76 16.40 -15.53
N THR A 62 4.51 15.15 -15.90
CA THR A 62 3.17 14.63 -16.19
C THR A 62 2.74 13.70 -15.09
N THR A 63 1.43 13.58 -14.92
CA THR A 63 0.88 12.60 -14.01
C THR A 63 1.01 11.17 -14.57
N ASP A 64 1.51 10.25 -13.74
CA ASP A 64 1.69 8.84 -14.07
C ASP A 64 0.76 7.91 -13.27
N ILE A 65 0.56 6.70 -13.80
CA ILE A 65 -0.18 5.62 -13.14
C ILE A 65 0.81 4.58 -12.62
N PHE A 66 0.80 4.34 -11.32
CA PHE A 66 1.65 3.37 -10.65
C PHE A 66 0.83 2.18 -10.13
N VAL A 67 1.47 1.01 -10.03
CA VAL A 67 0.90 -0.18 -9.39
C VAL A 67 1.84 -0.64 -8.28
N ALA A 68 1.37 -0.61 -7.04
CA ALA A 68 2.11 -1.05 -5.86
C ALA A 68 1.62 -2.41 -5.36
N VAL A 69 2.56 -3.15 -4.75
CA VAL A 69 2.26 -4.30 -3.90
C VAL A 69 2.30 -3.79 -2.46
N PRO A 70 1.15 -3.75 -1.75
CA PRO A 70 1.06 -3.21 -0.39
C PRO A 70 1.66 -4.13 0.68
#